data_AF-A0A6I9NDN6-F1
#
_entry.id   AF-A0A6I9NDN6-F1
#
_cell.length_a   1.000
_cell.length_b   1.000
_cell.length_c   1.000
_cell.angle_alpha   90.00
_cell.angle_beta   90.00
_cell.angle_gamma   90.00
#
_symmetry.space_group_name_H-M   'P 1'
#
loop_
_entity.id
_entity.type
_entity.pdbx_description
1 polymer ?
#
loop_
_entity_poly.entity_id
_entity_poly.type
_entity_poly.pdbx_seq_one_letter_code
_entity_poly.pdbx_strand_id
1 'polypeptide(L)'
;MFRRLVRLQGPLGNILSPDKVCPRNQQLRCAVNYSSALAEKRRFYKDVSISQSEGGLYEVNLDRRKLKTPGGKLFTAPNEAMAIAVATEWDAQKDTLKYYTMHLTTLCNTALDNPTHRTKEQMISAALKFLETDTVCYRVDEPPSLVELQKNEWDPVLHWIENRYNVTIGSSSNILGPEIPKETKDTFRQHLKSYNFWSMTGKTTDPT
;
A
#
# COMPACT_ATOMS: atom_id res chain seq x y z
N MET A 1 60.55 14.65 -52.13
CA MET A 1 60.92 15.89 -51.40
C MET A 1 60.61 15.69 -49.92
N PHE A 2 61.62 15.80 -49.05
CA PHE A 2 61.64 16.39 -47.69
C PHE A 2 60.47 16.06 -46.71
N ARG A 3 60.62 15.53 -45.47
CA ARG A 3 61.65 15.62 -44.40
C ARG A 3 61.39 14.47 -43.39
N ARG A 4 62.44 13.76 -42.88
CA ARG A 4 63.07 13.91 -41.53
C ARG A 4 62.06 13.73 -40.37
N LEU A 5 62.27 12.95 -39.30
CA LEU A 5 63.46 12.78 -38.47
C LEU A 5 63.21 11.66 -37.44
N VAL A 6 64.24 10.90 -37.10
CA VAL A 6 64.33 9.90 -36.02
C VAL A 6 64.29 10.59 -34.64
N ARG A 7 63.69 9.96 -33.61
CA ARG A 7 64.28 10.00 -32.26
C ARG A 7 64.02 8.71 -31.47
N LEU A 8 65.13 8.24 -30.92
CA LEU A 8 65.42 7.01 -30.18
C LEU A 8 65.17 7.18 -28.67
N GLN A 9 65.29 6.03 -27.97
CA GLN A 9 65.49 5.79 -26.51
C GLN A 9 64.20 5.84 -25.67
N GLY A 10 63.68 4.76 -25.06
CA GLY A 10 64.32 3.64 -24.33
C GLY A 10 64.40 3.98 -22.83
N PRO A 11 64.62 3.05 -21.88
CA PRO A 11 64.46 1.58 -21.85
C PRO A 11 63.84 1.09 -20.49
N LEU A 12 63.97 -0.22 -20.22
CA LEU A 12 63.72 -0.96 -18.97
C LEU A 12 62.26 -1.41 -18.77
N GLY A 13 61.91 -2.69 -18.75
CA GLY A 13 62.73 -3.89 -18.72
C GLY A 13 61.99 -4.96 -17.92
N ASN A 14 61.67 -6.06 -18.61
CA ASN A 14 61.73 -7.46 -18.17
C ASN A 14 60.98 -7.88 -16.88
N ILE A 15 59.93 -8.71 -16.97
CA ILE A 15 59.91 -10.16 -17.27
C ILE A 15 59.97 -11.02 -15.98
N LEU A 16 59.08 -12.03 -15.95
CA LEU A 16 58.99 -13.25 -15.13
C LEU A 16 58.07 -13.28 -13.90
N SER A 17 57.00 -14.08 -14.07
CA SER A 17 56.25 -14.85 -13.06
C SER A 17 57.19 -15.64 -12.12
N PRO A 18 56.70 -16.09 -10.95
CA PRO A 18 56.17 -17.46 -10.92
C PRO A 18 54.99 -17.67 -9.97
N ASP A 19 54.33 -18.80 -10.18
CA ASP A 19 53.34 -19.43 -9.32
C ASP A 19 53.60 -19.27 -7.81
N LYS A 20 52.57 -18.83 -7.08
CA LYS A 20 52.37 -19.18 -5.67
C LYS A 20 50.91 -19.52 -5.41
N VAL A 21 50.64 -20.81 -5.51
CA VAL A 21 49.51 -21.47 -4.87
C VAL A 21 49.61 -21.25 -3.35
N CYS A 22 48.52 -20.76 -2.75
CA CYS A 22 48.25 -20.76 -1.31
C CYS A 22 46.73 -20.68 -1.09
N PRO A 23 46.19 -21.13 0.05
CA PRO A 23 45.43 -22.37 0.10
C PRO A 23 43.92 -22.20 0.27
N ARG A 24 43.24 -23.30 -0.05
CA ARG A 24 41.81 -23.60 0.00
C ARG A 24 41.20 -23.53 1.40
N ASN A 25 41.20 -22.38 2.09
CA ASN A 25 40.47 -22.26 3.37
C ASN A 25 40.15 -20.84 3.88
N GLN A 26 39.79 -19.90 3.02
CA GLN A 26 39.34 -18.59 3.52
C GLN A 26 38.40 -17.82 2.59
N GLN A 27 37.44 -18.48 1.96
CA GLN A 27 36.29 -17.80 1.36
C GLN A 27 35.03 -18.62 1.67
N LEU A 28 33.94 -17.91 1.95
CA LEU A 28 32.63 -18.37 2.45
C LEU A 28 32.43 -18.28 3.98
N ARG A 29 32.90 -17.18 4.58
CA ARG A 29 32.19 -16.54 5.71
C ARG A 29 31.51 -15.28 5.21
N CYS A 30 30.48 -15.43 4.39
CA CYS A 30 29.50 -14.38 4.11
C CYS A 30 28.28 -14.99 3.40
N ALA A 31 27.58 -15.87 4.11
CA ALA A 31 26.22 -16.28 3.76
C ALA A 31 25.38 -16.10 5.03
N VAL A 32 25.29 -14.86 5.48
CA VAL A 32 24.44 -14.49 6.63
C VAL A 32 23.28 -13.68 6.08
N ASN A 33 22.11 -14.34 6.10
CA ASN A 33 20.78 -13.77 6.21
C ASN A 33 20.21 -13.00 5.01
N TYR A 34 19.90 -13.72 3.94
CA TYR A 34 18.82 -13.34 3.00
C TYR A 34 17.54 -14.19 3.18
N SER A 35 17.45 -15.02 4.23
CA SER A 35 16.34 -15.97 4.42
C SER A 35 15.27 -15.54 5.43
N SER A 36 15.40 -14.38 6.10
CA SER A 36 14.45 -13.95 7.12
C SER A 36 13.14 -13.36 6.56
N ALA A 37 13.10 -13.01 5.27
CA ALA A 37 11.90 -12.44 4.63
C ALA A 37 10.85 -13.50 4.22
N LEU A 38 11.22 -14.78 4.19
CA LEU A 38 10.35 -15.91 3.79
C LEU A 38 10.19 -16.96 4.90
N ALA A 39 10.67 -16.67 6.12
CA ALA A 39 10.50 -17.59 7.23
C ALA A 39 9.04 -17.55 7.70
N GLU A 40 8.27 -18.55 7.25
CA GLU A 40 6.92 -18.82 7.73
C GLU A 40 6.90 -18.85 9.27
N LYS A 41 6.27 -17.85 9.88
CA LYS A 41 6.19 -17.74 11.33
C LYS A 41 5.15 -18.72 11.85
N ARG A 42 5.57 -19.71 12.62
CA ARG A 42 4.66 -20.65 13.28
C ARG A 42 3.72 -19.91 14.24
N ARG A 43 2.48 -20.39 14.36
CA ARG A 43 1.55 -19.94 15.40
C ARG A 43 2.19 -20.21 16.77
N PHE A 44 2.30 -19.16 17.57
CA PHE A 44 3.01 -19.17 18.85
C PHE A 44 2.07 -18.95 20.05
N TYR A 45 0.76 -18.88 19.78
CA TYR A 45 -0.30 -18.62 20.76
C TYR A 45 -1.39 -19.67 20.62
N LYS A 46 -2.13 -19.90 21.71
CA LYS A 46 -3.24 -20.85 21.75
C LYS A 46 -4.59 -20.13 21.74
N ASP A 47 -4.78 -19.17 22.64
CA ASP A 47 -6.07 -18.50 22.84
C ASP A 47 -6.02 -17.06 22.31
N VAL A 48 -7.14 -16.59 21.75
CA VAL A 48 -7.31 -15.18 21.33
C VAL A 48 -8.48 -14.59 22.12
N SER A 49 -8.27 -13.43 22.74
CA SER A 49 -9.31 -12.75 23.51
C SER A 49 -9.29 -11.24 23.27
N ILE A 50 -10.37 -10.58 23.64
CA ILE A 50 -10.55 -9.14 23.50
C ILE A 50 -10.75 -8.56 24.90
N SER A 51 -10.14 -7.41 25.15
CA SER A 51 -10.34 -6.65 26.39
C SER A 51 -10.65 -5.20 26.06
N GLN A 52 -11.48 -4.56 26.88
CA GLN A 52 -11.70 -3.13 26.79
C GLN A 52 -10.62 -2.39 27.58
N SER A 53 -9.99 -1.38 26.98
CA SER A 53 -9.03 -0.51 27.65
C SER A 53 -9.70 0.77 28.16
N GLU A 54 -8.96 1.57 28.93
CA GLU A 54 -9.39 2.92 29.30
C GLU A 54 -9.66 3.76 28.04
N GLY A 55 -10.72 4.58 28.09
CA GLY A 55 -11.14 5.42 26.95
C GLY A 55 -12.06 4.74 25.94
N GLY A 56 -12.59 3.55 26.23
CA GLY A 56 -13.59 2.87 25.39
C GLY A 56 -13.01 2.20 24.13
N LEU A 57 -11.68 2.09 24.03
CA LEU A 57 -11.00 1.35 22.97
C LEU A 57 -10.92 -0.14 23.33
N TYR A 58 -10.68 -0.97 22.32
CA TYR A 58 -10.60 -2.42 22.44
C TYR A 58 -9.21 -2.91 22.07
N GLU A 59 -8.70 -3.88 22.82
CA GLU A 59 -7.39 -4.50 22.61
C GLU A 59 -7.58 -5.98 22.28
N VAL A 60 -6.71 -6.51 21.43
CA VAL A 60 -6.65 -7.95 21.12
C VAL A 60 -5.48 -8.56 21.87
N ASN A 61 -5.72 -9.69 22.53
CA ASN A 61 -4.73 -10.42 23.31
C ASN A 61 -4.50 -11.82 22.73
N LEU A 62 -3.23 -12.21 22.61
CA LEU A 62 -2.81 -13.56 22.26
C LEU A 62 -2.30 -14.24 23.53
N ASP A 63 -2.99 -15.29 23.96
CA ASP A 63 -2.95 -15.95 25.27
C ASP A 63 -3.22 -14.99 26.43
N ARG A 64 -2.25 -14.10 26.72
CA ARG A 64 -2.32 -13.04 27.74
C ARG A 64 -1.44 -11.82 27.38
N ARG A 65 -0.93 -11.79 26.15
CA ARG A 65 -0.04 -10.73 25.66
C ARG A 65 -0.81 -9.83 24.71
N LYS A 66 -0.77 -8.52 24.97
CA LYS A 66 -1.37 -7.52 24.08
C LYS A 66 -0.72 -7.60 22.70
N LEU A 67 -1.56 -7.66 21.67
CA LEU A 67 -1.13 -7.60 20.28
C LEU A 67 -0.46 -6.25 20.02
N LYS A 68 0.61 -6.28 19.22
CA LYS A 68 1.34 -5.09 18.81
C LYS A 68 1.35 -4.96 17.30
N THR A 69 1.36 -3.72 16.84
CA THR A 69 1.57 -3.41 15.42
C THR A 69 3.01 -3.71 15.01
N PRO A 70 3.31 -3.84 13.71
CA PRO A 70 4.69 -3.93 13.21
C PRO A 70 5.57 -2.77 13.67
N GLY A 71 5.01 -1.56 13.82
CA GLY A 71 5.68 -0.40 14.40
C GLY A 71 5.90 -0.45 15.92
N GLY A 72 5.50 -1.54 16.59
CA GLY A 72 5.70 -1.78 18.02
C GLY A 72 4.69 -1.09 18.94
N LYS A 73 3.69 -0.39 18.39
CA LYS A 73 2.59 0.22 19.15
C LYS A 73 1.62 -0.86 19.64
N LEU A 74 0.85 -0.56 20.68
CA LEU A 74 -0.26 -1.42 21.08
C LEU A 74 -1.35 -1.41 20.01
N PHE A 75 -1.88 -2.60 19.68
CA PHE A 75 -3.00 -2.72 18.77
C PHE A 75 -4.29 -2.34 19.49
N THR A 76 -4.86 -1.19 19.13
CA THR A 76 -6.14 -0.69 19.66
C THR A 76 -7.16 -0.52 18.55
N ALA A 77 -8.36 -1.05 18.74
CA ALA A 77 -9.49 -0.92 17.83
C ALA A 77 -10.53 0.08 18.39
N PRO A 78 -11.17 0.88 17.52
CA PRO A 78 -12.11 1.93 17.95
C PRO A 78 -13.48 1.40 18.41
N ASN A 79 -13.82 0.16 18.09
CA ASN A 79 -15.07 -0.46 18.51
C ASN A 79 -14.93 -1.98 18.63
N GLU A 80 -15.91 -2.59 19.29
CA GLU A 80 -15.92 -4.02 19.59
C GLU A 80 -15.97 -4.88 18.34
N ALA A 81 -16.81 -4.53 17.36
CA ALA A 81 -16.98 -5.31 16.13
C ALA A 81 -15.65 -5.44 15.35
N MET A 82 -14.86 -4.37 15.30
CA MET A 82 -13.54 -4.37 14.67
C MET A 82 -12.54 -5.24 15.45
N ALA A 83 -12.57 -5.19 16.78
CA ALA A 83 -11.74 -6.06 17.61
C ALA A 83 -12.10 -7.54 17.44
N ILE A 84 -13.40 -7.87 17.37
CA ILE A 84 -13.90 -9.22 17.11
C ILE A 84 -13.43 -9.73 15.75
N ALA A 85 -13.57 -8.92 14.71
CA ALA A 85 -13.17 -9.31 13.37
C ALA A 85 -11.66 -9.59 13.30
N VAL A 86 -10.83 -8.74 13.91
CA VAL A 86 -9.39 -8.96 14.01
C VAL A 86 -9.08 -10.21 14.83
N ALA A 87 -9.68 -10.36 16.01
CA ALA A 87 -9.48 -11.55 16.85
C ALA A 87 -9.83 -12.84 16.09
N THR A 88 -10.89 -12.82 15.28
CA THR A 88 -11.30 -13.94 14.42
C THR A 88 -10.23 -14.26 13.37
N GLU A 89 -9.62 -13.26 12.73
CA GLU A 89 -8.51 -13.49 11.79
C GLU A 89 -7.31 -14.17 12.45
N TRP A 90 -6.98 -13.77 13.69
CA TRP A 90 -5.91 -14.38 14.47
C TRP A 90 -6.28 -15.81 14.91
N ASP A 91 -7.50 -16.04 15.38
CA ASP A 91 -7.91 -17.38 15.83
C ASP A 91 -7.97 -18.40 14.68
N ALA A 92 -8.34 -17.94 13.48
CA ALA A 92 -8.41 -18.75 12.25
C ALA A 92 -7.04 -19.28 11.76
N GLN A 93 -5.92 -18.72 12.25
CA GLN A 93 -4.58 -19.17 11.84
C GLN A 93 -4.29 -20.57 12.39
N LYS A 94 -3.70 -21.47 11.58
CA LYS A 94 -3.40 -22.84 12.03
C LYS A 94 -1.94 -22.97 12.46
N ASP A 95 -1.15 -23.81 11.82
CA ASP A 95 0.24 -24.09 12.20
C ASP A 95 1.19 -22.92 11.89
N THR A 96 0.90 -22.20 10.80
CA THR A 96 1.68 -21.05 10.30
C THR A 96 0.78 -19.82 10.19
N LEU A 97 1.33 -18.66 10.56
CA LEU A 97 0.70 -17.36 10.36
C LEU A 97 0.74 -16.94 8.90
N LYS A 98 -0.44 -16.84 8.28
CA LYS A 98 -0.62 -16.43 6.89
C LYS A 98 -1.12 -14.99 6.85
N TYR A 99 -0.20 -14.03 6.92
CA TYR A 99 -0.54 -12.60 6.98
C TYR A 99 -1.41 -12.11 5.81
N TYR A 100 -1.28 -12.70 4.62
CA TYR A 100 -2.11 -12.39 3.46
C TYR A 100 -3.59 -12.77 3.64
N THR A 101 -3.94 -13.56 4.66
CA THR A 101 -5.33 -13.87 5.03
C THR A 101 -5.90 -12.94 6.09
N MET A 102 -5.11 -11.98 6.57
CA MET A 102 -5.42 -11.12 7.72
C MET A 102 -5.52 -9.65 7.28
N HIS A 103 -6.46 -9.38 6.38
CA HIS A 103 -6.61 -8.06 5.75
C HIS A 103 -7.04 -7.00 6.76
N LEU A 104 -7.95 -7.31 7.69
CA LEU A 104 -8.40 -6.35 8.70
C LEU A 104 -7.27 -6.02 9.67
N THR A 105 -6.49 -7.01 10.09
CA THR A 105 -5.28 -6.80 10.89
C THR A 105 -4.31 -5.88 10.17
N THR A 106 -4.09 -6.08 8.87
CA THR A 106 -3.19 -5.26 8.05
C THR A 106 -3.69 -3.82 7.92
N LEU A 107 -4.98 -3.63 7.66
CA LEU A 107 -5.60 -2.29 7.59
C LEU A 107 -5.51 -1.54 8.92
N CYS A 108 -5.81 -2.22 10.03
CA CYS A 108 -5.70 -1.64 11.37
C CYS A 108 -4.25 -1.28 11.72
N ASN A 109 -3.28 -2.13 11.36
CA ASN A 109 -1.86 -1.82 11.52
C ASN A 109 -1.48 -0.55 10.75
N THR A 110 -1.90 -0.44 9.49
CA THR A 110 -1.65 0.76 8.67
C THR A 110 -2.29 2.01 9.27
N ALA A 111 -3.50 1.91 9.81
CA ALA A 111 -4.19 3.02 10.47
C ALA A 111 -3.49 3.48 11.76
N LEU A 112 -2.95 2.55 12.54
CA LEU A 112 -2.25 2.84 13.80
C LEU A 112 -0.81 3.33 13.58
N ASP A 113 -0.08 2.69 12.66
CA ASP A 113 1.32 3.01 12.42
C ASP A 113 1.49 4.22 11.51
N ASN A 114 0.58 4.42 10.55
CA ASN A 114 0.68 5.43 9.49
C ASN A 114 2.10 5.50 8.91
N PRO A 115 2.60 4.42 8.27
CA PRO A 115 4.00 4.34 7.83
C PRO A 115 4.36 5.41 6.79
N THR A 116 3.37 5.88 6.02
CA THR A 116 3.55 6.96 5.03
C THR A 116 3.48 8.37 5.63
N HIS A 117 3.20 8.49 6.94
CA HIS A 117 3.02 9.75 7.66
C HIS A 117 2.07 10.74 6.95
N ARG A 118 1.05 10.21 6.25
CA ARG A 118 0.09 11.05 5.53
C ARG A 118 -0.85 11.74 6.51
N THR A 119 -1.08 13.03 6.29
CA THR A 119 -2.13 13.76 6.99
C THR A 119 -3.50 13.46 6.38
N LYS A 120 -4.56 13.71 7.15
CA LYS A 120 -5.93 13.56 6.66
C LYS A 120 -6.17 14.40 5.40
N GLU A 121 -5.65 15.62 5.35
CA GLU A 121 -5.78 16.55 4.23
C GLU A 121 -5.10 16.02 2.97
N GLN A 122 -3.93 15.37 3.12
CA GLN A 122 -3.22 14.73 2.02
C GLN A 122 -4.01 13.53 1.49
N MET A 123 -4.59 12.72 2.38
CA MET A 123 -5.43 11.58 2.01
C MET A 123 -6.69 12.01 1.26
N ILE A 124 -7.37 13.05 1.73
CA ILE A 124 -8.54 13.64 1.06
C ILE A 124 -8.14 14.17 -0.32
N SER A 125 -7.02 14.88 -0.41
CA SER A 125 -6.57 15.45 -1.68
C SER A 125 -6.14 14.38 -2.68
N ALA A 126 -5.57 13.26 -2.22
CA ALA A 126 -5.29 12.10 -3.05
C ALA A 126 -6.58 11.41 -3.53
N ALA A 127 -7.56 11.21 -2.64
CA ALA A 127 -8.85 10.62 -3.00
C ALA A 127 -9.59 11.45 -4.06
N LEU A 128 -9.59 12.79 -3.93
CA LEU A 128 -10.24 13.68 -4.90
C LEU A 128 -9.58 13.69 -6.28
N LYS A 129 -8.31 13.31 -6.40
CA LYS A 129 -7.67 13.16 -7.72
C LYS A 129 -8.28 12.02 -8.53
N PHE A 130 -8.72 10.95 -7.87
CA PHE A 130 -9.38 9.84 -8.56
C PHE A 130 -10.72 10.23 -9.18
N LEU A 131 -11.41 11.22 -8.61
CA LEU A 131 -12.68 11.70 -9.17
C LEU A 131 -12.49 12.27 -10.59
N GLU A 132 -11.37 12.94 -10.85
CA GLU A 132 -11.05 13.51 -12.17
C GLU A 132 -10.73 12.42 -13.20
N THR A 133 -10.25 11.26 -12.75
CA THR A 133 -9.83 10.13 -13.59
C THR A 133 -10.69 8.89 -13.36
N ASP A 134 -11.92 9.06 -12.88
CA ASP A 134 -12.77 7.92 -12.51
C ASP A 134 -13.24 7.21 -13.79
N THR A 135 -13.15 5.87 -13.81
CA THR A 135 -13.51 5.08 -14.99
C THR A 135 -14.95 5.32 -15.43
N VAL A 136 -15.90 5.55 -14.51
CA VAL A 136 -17.31 5.75 -14.88
C VAL A 136 -17.54 7.07 -15.62
N CYS A 137 -16.62 8.02 -15.48
CA CYS A 137 -16.67 9.33 -16.11
C CYS A 137 -16.13 9.32 -17.55
N TYR A 138 -15.36 8.31 -17.94
CA TYR A 138 -14.77 8.18 -19.28
C TYR A 138 -15.54 7.15 -20.10
N ARG A 139 -16.24 7.64 -21.13
CA ARG A 139 -17.13 6.84 -21.97
C ARG A 139 -16.51 6.60 -23.34
N VAL A 140 -17.00 5.58 -24.02
CA VAL A 140 -16.67 5.33 -25.42
C VAL A 140 -17.86 5.72 -26.30
N ASP A 141 -17.57 6.10 -27.54
CA ASP A 141 -18.61 6.39 -28.54
C ASP A 141 -18.91 5.17 -29.44
N GLU A 142 -18.00 4.18 -29.48
CA GLU A 142 -18.14 2.96 -30.28
C GLU A 142 -17.48 1.74 -29.58
N PRO A 143 -17.98 0.52 -29.84
CA PRO A 143 -19.17 0.17 -30.63
C PRO A 143 -20.49 0.45 -29.89
N PRO A 144 -21.63 0.62 -30.58
CA PRO A 144 -22.91 1.00 -29.97
C PRO A 144 -23.37 0.10 -28.82
N SER A 145 -23.09 -1.20 -28.90
CA SER A 145 -23.42 -2.17 -27.84
C SER A 145 -22.70 -1.86 -26.53
N LEU A 146 -21.45 -1.38 -26.60
CA LEU A 146 -20.68 -1.00 -25.41
C LEU A 146 -21.15 0.34 -24.85
N VAL A 147 -21.53 1.28 -25.71
CA VAL A 147 -22.14 2.56 -25.29
C VAL A 147 -23.42 2.33 -24.51
N GLU A 148 -24.31 1.46 -25.02
CA GLU A 148 -25.56 1.12 -24.35
C GLU A 148 -25.33 0.43 -23.01
N LEU A 149 -24.37 -0.51 -22.95
CA LEU A 149 -23.98 -1.17 -21.70
C LEU A 149 -23.43 -0.17 -20.67
N GLN A 150 -22.52 0.72 -21.08
CA GLN A 150 -21.98 1.75 -20.18
C GLN A 150 -23.09 2.66 -19.66
N LYS A 151 -24.01 3.10 -20.52
CA LYS A 151 -25.15 3.94 -20.09
C LYS A 151 -26.02 3.20 -19.06
N ASN A 152 -26.43 1.97 -19.37
CA ASN A 152 -27.34 1.21 -18.51
C ASN A 152 -26.73 0.90 -17.14
N GLU A 153 -25.43 0.58 -17.07
CA GLU A 153 -24.77 0.16 -15.83
C GLU A 153 -24.15 1.32 -15.04
N TRP A 154 -23.60 2.34 -15.72
CA TRP A 154 -22.81 3.39 -15.06
C TRP A 154 -23.59 4.70 -14.84
N ASP A 155 -24.58 5.03 -15.67
CA ASP A 155 -25.40 6.23 -15.46
C ASP A 155 -26.18 6.19 -14.13
N PRO A 156 -26.71 5.03 -13.66
CA PRO A 156 -27.36 4.98 -12.36
C PRO A 156 -26.42 5.35 -11.20
N VAL A 157 -25.13 4.99 -11.30
CA VAL A 157 -24.12 5.33 -10.29
C VAL A 157 -23.83 6.82 -10.28
N LEU A 158 -23.66 7.42 -11.47
CA LEU A 158 -23.45 8.88 -11.62
C LEU A 158 -24.68 9.66 -11.15
N HIS A 159 -25.89 9.30 -11.59
CA HIS A 159 -27.10 9.95 -11.14
C HIS A 159 -27.32 9.81 -9.63
N TRP A 160 -27.00 8.64 -9.05
CA TRP A 160 -27.10 8.46 -7.61
C TRP A 160 -26.19 9.43 -6.86
N ILE A 161 -24.92 9.56 -7.26
CA ILE A 161 -23.98 10.44 -6.56
C ILE A 161 -24.33 11.91 -6.75
N GLU A 162 -24.72 12.31 -7.97
CA GLU A 162 -25.15 13.68 -8.28
C GLU A 162 -26.38 14.08 -7.46
N ASN A 163 -27.39 13.21 -7.37
CA ASN A 163 -28.59 13.45 -6.58
C ASN A 163 -28.31 13.41 -5.06
N ARG A 164 -27.49 12.46 -4.60
CA ARG A 164 -27.16 12.27 -3.17
C ARG A 164 -26.45 13.47 -2.57
N TYR A 165 -25.58 14.11 -3.35
CA TYR A 165 -24.73 15.21 -2.93
C TYR A 165 -25.12 16.56 -3.53
N ASN A 166 -26.11 16.59 -4.43
CA ASN A 166 -26.54 17.77 -5.17
C ASN A 166 -25.37 18.45 -5.91
N VAL A 167 -24.66 17.66 -6.71
CA VAL A 167 -23.46 18.07 -7.46
C VAL A 167 -23.58 17.67 -8.92
N THR A 168 -22.68 18.20 -9.76
CA THR A 168 -22.53 17.79 -11.17
C THR A 168 -21.14 17.22 -11.39
N ILE A 169 -21.06 16.04 -11.98
CA ILE A 169 -19.83 15.36 -12.40
C ILE A 169 -19.85 15.16 -13.92
N GLY A 170 -20.95 14.59 -14.43
CA GLY A 170 -21.10 14.25 -15.84
C GLY A 170 -20.17 13.13 -16.32
N SER A 171 -20.17 12.92 -17.63
CA SER A 171 -19.30 11.96 -18.31
C SER A 171 -18.80 12.53 -19.63
N SER A 172 -17.67 12.04 -20.12
CA SER A 172 -17.02 12.53 -21.34
C SER A 172 -16.46 11.38 -22.15
N SER A 173 -16.55 11.45 -23.48
CA SER A 173 -15.82 10.57 -24.40
C SER A 173 -14.47 11.13 -24.85
N ASN A 174 -14.11 12.34 -24.39
CA ASN A 174 -12.83 12.97 -24.66
C ASN A 174 -11.74 12.39 -23.73
N ILE A 175 -10.52 12.27 -24.25
CA ILE A 175 -9.33 11.90 -23.47
C ILE A 175 -9.07 12.85 -22.29
N LEU A 176 -9.55 14.09 -22.37
CA LEU A 176 -9.44 15.07 -21.29
C LEU A 176 -10.41 14.82 -20.12
N GLY A 177 -11.42 13.95 -20.28
CA GLY A 177 -12.43 13.68 -19.26
C GLY A 177 -13.51 14.77 -19.15
N PRO A 178 -14.44 14.66 -18.17
CA PRO A 178 -15.42 15.70 -17.91
C PRO A 178 -14.83 16.86 -17.10
N GLU A 179 -15.35 18.08 -17.34
CA GLU A 179 -15.01 19.24 -16.53
C GLU A 179 -15.78 19.23 -15.21
N ILE A 180 -15.12 18.80 -14.14
CA ILE A 180 -15.74 18.73 -12.81
C ILE A 180 -15.66 20.11 -12.12
N PRO A 181 -16.81 20.75 -11.80
CA PRO A 181 -16.85 22.05 -11.14
C PRO A 181 -16.10 22.04 -9.81
N LYS A 182 -15.50 23.19 -9.46
CA LYS A 182 -14.82 23.36 -8.17
C LYS A 182 -15.76 23.13 -6.99
N GLU A 183 -17.01 23.57 -7.11
CA GLU A 183 -18.05 23.41 -6.08
C GLU A 183 -18.33 21.94 -5.76
N THR A 184 -18.35 21.07 -6.79
CA THR A 184 -18.45 19.62 -6.63
C THR A 184 -17.29 19.07 -5.81
N LYS A 185 -16.05 19.45 -6.15
CA LYS A 185 -14.84 19.02 -5.43
C LYS A 185 -14.83 19.51 -3.99
N ASP A 186 -15.30 20.73 -3.74
CA ASP A 186 -15.39 21.31 -2.39
C ASP A 186 -16.45 20.61 -1.54
N THR A 187 -17.60 20.26 -2.12
CA THR A 187 -18.65 19.45 -1.47
C THR A 187 -18.12 18.08 -1.05
N PHE A 188 -17.44 17.37 -1.96
CA PHE A 188 -16.81 16.09 -1.62
C PHE A 188 -15.69 16.24 -0.59
N ARG A 189 -14.88 17.29 -0.68
CA ARG A 189 -13.86 17.59 0.32
C ARG A 189 -14.47 17.78 1.71
N GLN A 190 -15.56 18.51 1.82
CA GLN A 190 -16.26 18.73 3.09
C GLN A 190 -16.85 17.42 3.63
N HIS A 191 -17.47 16.62 2.77
CA HIS A 191 -17.97 15.30 3.15
C HIS A 191 -16.85 14.38 3.64
N LEU A 192 -15.72 14.32 2.92
CA LEU A 192 -14.56 13.51 3.33
C LEU A 192 -13.91 13.99 4.63
N LYS A 193 -13.94 15.31 4.90
CA LYS A 193 -13.50 15.86 6.19
C LYS A 193 -14.35 15.39 7.38
N SER A 194 -15.61 15.00 7.18
CA SER A 194 -16.46 14.51 8.28
C SER A 194 -16.01 13.15 8.82
N TYR A 195 -15.30 12.34 8.02
CA TYR A 195 -14.82 11.03 8.45
C TYR A 195 -13.64 11.13 9.42
N ASN A 196 -13.53 10.17 10.34
CA ASN A 196 -12.35 10.04 11.19
C ASN A 196 -11.13 9.51 10.41
N PHE A 197 -9.95 9.58 11.01
CA PHE A 197 -8.70 9.15 10.37
C PHE A 197 -8.72 7.68 9.95
N TRP A 198 -9.24 6.80 10.81
CA TRP A 198 -9.39 5.36 10.53
C TRP A 198 -10.20 5.09 9.26
N SER A 199 -11.32 5.78 9.11
CA SER A 199 -12.19 5.67 7.94
C SER A 199 -11.49 6.18 6.68
N MET A 200 -10.68 7.24 6.79
CA MET A 200 -9.88 7.74 5.67
C MET A 200 -8.77 6.76 5.29
N THR A 201 -8.11 6.12 6.25
CA THR A 201 -7.11 5.07 5.97
C THR A 201 -7.75 3.90 5.24
N GLY A 202 -8.89 3.40 5.70
CA GLY A 202 -9.60 2.31 5.01
C GLY A 202 -10.05 2.65 3.58
N LYS A 203 -10.29 3.94 3.27
CA LYS A 203 -10.69 4.39 1.92
C LYS A 203 -9.51 4.63 0.97
N THR A 204 -8.31 4.84 1.49
CA THR A 204 -7.12 5.22 0.69
C THR A 204 -6.06 4.13 0.64
N THR A 205 -6.27 3.04 1.35
CA THR A 205 -5.37 1.90 1.35
C THR A 205 -5.60 1.14 0.05
N ASP A 206 -4.65 1.28 -0.87
CA ASP A 206 -4.47 0.32 -1.95
C ASP A 206 -4.04 -1.01 -1.30
N PRO A 207 -4.67 -2.14 -1.64
CA PRO A 207 -4.16 -3.45 -1.27
C PRO A 207 -2.86 -3.68 -2.07
N THR A 208 -1.74 -3.24 -1.50
CA THR A 208 -0.39 -3.64 -1.94
C THR A 208 -0.10 -5.08 -1.58
#